data_AF-A0A0N8KRG0-F1
#
_entry.id   AF-A0A0N8KRG0-F1
#
_cell.length_a   1.000
_cell.length_b   1.000
_cell.length_c   1.000
_cell.angle_alpha   90.00
_cell.angle_beta   90.00
_cell.angle_gamma   90.00
#
_symmetry.space_group_name_H-M   'P 1'
#
loop_
_entity.id
_entity.type
_entity.pdbx_description
1 polymer ?
#
loop_
_entity_poly.entity_id
_entity_poly.type
_entity_poly.pdbx_seq_one_letter_code
_entity_poly.pdbx_strand_id
1 'polypeptide(L)'
;MLRTDRIHYETFQYNIGKAKALITIQDTLDKLVEGKFNFSQIFEKLGKDILQETEGKIQINEELTKRMEERIKDKQKEIKESIKSLENIFESLQTVYERPLYQEAVVIIVGSFETYLKDTVVTLVAKNKSVEDKFYKELKDSLNYSKLRESGYDWENLLGHLVAEKFNFYDTQQINELYSRILKIDNIFKNKSVKKRIQNFIKLRHLIVHKSGIVDKKFKNETQTKVPLDVPYPVEKKYVLDMIRSISKVVEDIEKNIREKEFSKKEKGVGVEQTK
;
A
#
# COMPACT_ATOMS: atom_id res chain seq x y z
N MET A 1 -18.52 -1.22 -22.85
CA MET A 1 -18.35 -0.35 -21.67
C MET A 1 -17.82 -1.26 -20.58
N LEU A 2 -16.75 -0.89 -19.88
CA LEU A 2 -16.26 -1.64 -18.70
C LEU A 2 -16.61 -0.85 -17.45
N ARG A 3 -17.76 -1.10 -16.85
CA ARG A 3 -18.18 -0.48 -15.59
C ARG A 3 -17.42 -1.12 -14.43
N THR A 4 -16.85 -0.30 -13.56
CA THR A 4 -16.23 -0.72 -12.29
C THR A 4 -16.60 0.24 -11.17
N ASP A 5 -16.38 -0.17 -9.92
CA ASP A 5 -16.57 0.68 -8.75
C ASP A 5 -15.26 1.34 -8.35
N ARG A 6 -15.26 2.67 -8.32
CA ARG A 6 -14.09 3.48 -7.96
C ARG A 6 -13.64 3.28 -6.51
N ILE A 7 -14.55 2.80 -5.66
CA ILE A 7 -14.30 2.56 -4.24
C ILE A 7 -13.14 1.58 -3.99
N HIS A 8 -12.93 0.62 -4.90
CA HIS A 8 -11.83 -0.36 -4.80
C HIS A 8 -10.48 0.33 -4.92
N TYR A 9 -10.35 1.23 -5.90
CA TYR A 9 -9.14 2.04 -6.09
C TYR A 9 -8.92 3.01 -4.94
N GLU A 10 -9.98 3.66 -4.45
CA GLU A 10 -9.89 4.59 -3.32
C GLU A 10 -9.47 3.89 -2.02
N THR A 11 -10.03 2.70 -1.76
CA THR A 11 -9.65 1.84 -0.63
C THR A 11 -8.18 1.42 -0.72
N PHE A 12 -7.73 1.03 -1.92
CA PHE A 12 -6.32 0.74 -2.18
C PHE A 12 -5.42 1.96 -1.86
N GLN A 13 -5.74 3.14 -2.38
CA GLN A 13 -4.95 4.36 -2.15
C GLN A 13 -4.90 4.75 -0.67
N TYR A 14 -6.03 4.63 0.03
CA TYR A 14 -6.11 4.87 1.47
C TYR A 14 -5.15 3.96 2.25
N ASN A 15 -5.14 2.66 1.94
CA ASN A 15 -4.24 1.72 2.62
C ASN A 15 -2.76 1.92 2.23
N ILE A 16 -2.46 2.34 1.00
CA ILE A 16 -1.10 2.77 0.63
C ILE A 16 -0.68 4.00 1.45
N GLY A 17 -1.60 4.94 1.72
CA GLY A 17 -1.38 6.05 2.64
C GLY A 17 -0.98 5.59 4.05
N LYS A 18 -1.72 4.61 4.61
CA LYS A 18 -1.38 3.98 5.90
C LYS A 18 0.00 3.35 5.91
N ALA A 19 0.34 2.57 4.89
CA ALA A 19 1.65 1.94 4.79
C ALA A 19 2.79 2.97 4.73
N LYS A 20 2.60 4.08 3.99
CA LYS A 20 3.57 5.19 3.97
C LYS A 20 3.73 5.85 5.35
N ALA A 21 2.64 6.01 6.10
CA ALA A 21 2.69 6.53 7.46
C ALA A 21 3.52 5.62 8.39
N LEU A 22 3.30 4.30 8.36
CA LEU A 22 4.11 3.34 9.12
C LEU A 22 5.60 3.42 8.80
N ILE A 23 5.95 3.51 7.51
CA ILE A 23 7.34 3.67 7.06
C ILE A 23 7.95 4.97 7.61
N THR A 24 7.16 6.04 7.66
CA THR A 24 7.61 7.37 8.12
C THR A 24 7.83 7.38 9.63
N ILE A 25 6.93 6.73 10.38
CA ILE A 25 7.06 6.55 11.82
C ILE A 25 8.33 5.75 12.13
N GLN A 26 8.54 4.59 11.48
CA GLN A 26 9.74 3.79 11.69
C GLN A 26 11.02 4.54 11.34
N ASP A 27 11.08 5.24 10.20
CA ASP A 27 12.26 6.03 9.82
C ASP A 27 12.55 7.16 10.82
N THR A 28 11.52 7.72 11.44
CA THR A 28 11.64 8.75 12.47
C THR A 28 12.21 8.14 13.75
N LEU A 29 11.72 6.96 14.14
CA LEU A 29 12.23 6.20 15.28
C LEU A 29 13.69 5.78 15.06
N ASP A 30 14.02 5.23 13.89
CA ASP A 30 15.38 4.81 13.54
C ASP A 30 16.35 6.00 13.67
N LYS A 31 15.97 7.19 13.16
CA LYS A 31 16.78 8.41 13.28
C LYS A 31 16.92 8.90 14.72
N LEU A 32 15.88 8.76 15.54
CA LEU A 32 15.90 9.14 16.95
C LEU A 32 16.87 8.25 17.73
N VAL A 33 16.75 6.93 17.55
CA VAL A 33 17.63 5.93 18.20
C VAL A 33 19.08 6.06 17.74
N GLU A 34 19.33 6.36 16.47
CA GLU A 34 20.69 6.57 15.94
C GLU A 34 21.32 7.91 16.35
N GLY A 35 20.63 8.75 17.14
CA GLY A 35 21.09 10.09 17.50
C GLY A 35 21.20 11.05 16.31
N LYS A 36 20.65 10.68 15.15
CA LYS A 36 20.63 11.47 13.91
C LYS A 36 19.41 12.39 13.82
N PHE A 37 18.53 12.34 14.81
CA PHE A 37 17.42 13.28 14.94
C PHE A 37 17.94 14.59 15.53
N ASN A 38 18.20 15.56 14.65
CA ASN A 38 18.75 16.85 15.07
C ASN A 38 17.65 17.76 15.61
N PHE A 39 17.22 17.48 16.84
CA PHE A 39 16.32 18.34 17.60
C PHE A 39 16.81 19.80 17.63
N SER A 40 18.13 20.02 17.68
CA SER A 40 18.73 21.35 17.71
C SER A 40 18.36 22.19 16.49
N GLN A 41 18.20 21.60 15.29
CA GLN A 41 17.76 22.36 14.10
C GLN A 41 16.29 22.79 14.18
N ILE A 42 15.42 21.96 14.77
CA ILE A 42 14.02 22.30 14.98
C ILE A 42 13.90 23.38 16.07
N PHE A 43 14.66 23.24 17.15
CA PHE A 43 14.71 24.20 18.25
C PHE A 43 15.37 25.52 17.88
N GLU A 44 16.42 25.52 17.05
CA GLU A 44 17.02 26.75 16.52
C GLU A 44 16.04 27.49 15.59
N LYS A 45 15.27 26.75 14.79
CA LYS A 45 14.28 27.34 13.90
C LYS A 45 13.09 27.93 14.67
N LEU A 46 12.52 27.16 15.61
CA LEU A 46 11.50 27.65 16.54
C LEU A 46 12.00 28.81 17.41
N GLY A 47 13.24 28.73 17.90
CA GLY A 47 13.87 29.79 18.68
C GLY A 47 14.05 31.07 17.87
N LYS A 48 14.51 30.97 16.62
CA LYS A 48 14.64 32.11 15.70
C LYS A 48 13.28 32.70 15.31
N ASP A 49 12.28 31.88 15.04
CA ASP A 49 10.93 32.34 14.68
C ASP A 49 10.26 33.07 15.86
N ILE A 50 10.42 32.56 17.09
CA ILE A 50 9.95 33.22 18.32
C ILE A 50 10.71 34.53 18.56
N LEU A 51 12.04 34.54 18.39
CA LEU A 51 12.86 35.74 18.55
C LEU A 51 12.48 36.83 17.54
N GLN A 52 12.24 36.47 16.27
CA GLN A 52 11.81 37.40 15.21
C GLN A 52 10.41 37.99 15.48
N GLU A 53 9.47 37.22 16.03
CA GLU A 53 8.16 37.74 16.45
C GLU A 53 8.27 38.71 17.64
N THR A 54 9.26 38.54 18.51
CA THR A 54 9.46 39.42 19.69
C THR A 54 10.35 40.65 19.42
N GLU A 55 11.32 40.57 18.51
CA GLU A 55 12.13 41.71 18.07
C GLU A 55 11.30 42.75 17.31
N GLY A 56 10.20 42.33 16.67
CA GLY A 56 9.28 43.24 15.98
C GLY A 56 8.44 44.14 16.90
N LYS A 57 8.49 44.00 18.23
CA LYS A 57 7.58 44.73 19.13
C LYS A 57 8.14 45.38 20.39
N ILE A 58 9.38 45.14 20.84
CA ILE A 58 9.83 45.69 22.15
C ILE A 58 11.32 46.06 22.13
N GLN A 59 11.69 47.22 22.68
CA GLN A 59 13.07 47.51 23.10
C GLN A 59 13.47 46.51 24.19
N ILE A 60 14.28 45.52 23.81
CA ILE A 60 14.67 44.42 24.69
C ILE A 60 15.72 44.92 25.70
N ASN A 61 15.38 44.90 26.99
CA ASN A 61 16.35 45.05 28.08
C ASN A 61 17.00 43.68 28.36
N GLU A 62 18.30 43.63 28.69
CA GLU A 62 19.11 42.41 28.92
C GLU A 62 18.47 41.41 29.90
N GLU A 63 17.67 41.91 30.85
CA GLU A 63 16.95 41.08 31.81
C GLU A 63 15.82 40.25 31.17
N LEU A 64 15.16 40.77 30.12
CA LEU A 64 14.15 40.04 29.36
C LEU A 64 14.78 38.93 28.51
N THR A 65 15.94 39.21 27.92
CA THR A 65 16.71 38.22 27.14
C THR A 65 17.18 37.06 28.02
N LYS A 66 17.74 37.35 29.21
CA LYS A 66 18.12 36.31 30.18
C LYS A 66 16.95 35.44 30.62
N ARG A 67 15.79 36.05 30.92
CA ARG A 67 14.57 35.30 31.30
C ARG A 67 14.04 34.43 30.16
N MET A 68 14.19 34.87 28.92
CA MET A 68 13.85 34.07 27.74
C MET A 68 14.81 32.90 27.55
N GLU A 69 16.12 33.11 27.71
CA GLU A 69 17.12 32.04 27.63
C GLU A 69 16.92 30.97 28.72
N GLU A 70 16.60 31.37 29.95
CA GLU A 70 16.28 30.45 31.04
C GLU A 70 15.00 29.65 30.73
N ARG A 71 13.93 30.31 30.26
CA ARG A 71 12.70 29.61 29.83
C ARG A 71 12.93 28.65 28.67
N ILE A 72 13.83 28.99 27.73
CA ILE A 72 14.21 28.09 26.63
C ILE A 72 14.94 26.86 27.18
N LYS A 73 15.88 27.04 28.13
CA LYS A 73 16.60 25.92 28.77
C LYS A 73 15.66 25.03 29.58
N ASP A 74 14.73 25.60 30.32
CA ASP A 74 13.75 24.84 31.10
C ASP A 74 12.81 24.03 30.19
N LYS A 75 12.31 24.64 29.11
CA LYS A 75 11.53 23.91 28.09
C LYS A 75 12.36 22.83 27.40
N GLN A 76 13.64 23.08 27.11
CA GLN A 76 14.53 22.07 26.54
C GLN A 76 14.71 20.88 27.49
N LYS A 77 14.78 21.13 28.80
CA LYS A 77 14.89 20.09 29.83
C LYS A 77 13.59 19.28 29.95
N GLU A 78 12.45 19.96 30.00
CA GLU A 78 11.11 19.33 30.06
C GLU A 78 10.84 18.46 28.81
N ILE A 79 11.25 18.93 27.63
CA ILE A 79 11.13 18.15 26.39
C ILE A 79 12.13 16.98 26.37
N LYS A 80 13.36 17.15 26.87
CA LYS A 80 14.30 16.02 27.03
C LYS A 80 13.76 14.94 27.97
N GLU A 81 13.14 15.33 29.08
CA GLU A 81 12.51 14.41 30.02
C GLU A 81 11.29 13.72 29.39
N SER A 82 10.52 14.44 28.57
CA SER A 82 9.41 13.88 27.79
C SER A 82 9.88 12.94 26.67
N ILE A 83 11.03 13.20 26.05
CA ILE A 83 11.66 12.29 25.07
C ILE A 83 12.15 11.04 25.79
N LYS A 84 12.74 11.17 26.97
CA LYS A 84 13.22 10.04 27.76
C LYS A 84 12.07 9.16 28.28
N SER A 85 10.94 9.76 28.64
CA SER A 85 9.73 9.00 28.99
C SER A 85 9.13 8.31 27.77
N LEU A 86 9.17 8.94 26.59
CA LEU A 86 8.84 8.30 25.32
C LEU A 86 9.78 7.14 25.02
N GLU A 87 11.11 7.29 25.15
CA GLU A 87 12.09 6.22 24.97
C GLU A 87 11.79 5.02 25.89
N ASN A 88 11.45 5.24 27.15
CA ASN A 88 11.05 4.17 28.08
C ASN A 88 9.72 3.50 27.67
N ILE A 89 8.74 4.27 27.21
CA ILE A 89 7.50 3.74 26.63
C ILE A 89 7.84 2.94 25.36
N PHE A 90 8.80 3.38 24.56
CA PHE A 90 9.22 2.72 23.32
C PHE A 90 10.08 1.47 23.54
N GLU A 91 10.93 1.41 24.55
CA GLU A 91 11.60 0.18 24.98
C GLU A 91 10.56 -0.84 25.45
N SER A 92 9.56 -0.39 26.22
CA SER A 92 8.45 -1.25 26.62
C SER A 92 7.59 -1.70 25.42
N LEU A 93 7.42 -0.86 24.39
CA LEU A 93 6.75 -1.21 23.14
C LEU A 93 7.62 -2.11 22.24
N GLN A 94 8.94 -1.99 22.25
CA GLN A 94 9.85 -2.91 21.55
C GLN A 94 9.74 -4.33 22.10
N THR A 95 9.50 -4.49 23.41
CA THR A 95 9.15 -5.78 24.02
C THR A 95 7.74 -6.27 23.67
N VAL A 96 6.83 -5.40 23.20
CA VAL A 96 5.43 -5.75 22.87
C VAL A 96 5.21 -5.92 21.34
N TYR A 97 6.09 -5.38 20.50
CA TYR A 97 6.01 -5.47 19.04
C TYR A 97 7.14 -6.34 18.47
N GLU A 98 6.94 -7.66 18.44
CA GLU A 98 7.86 -8.64 17.81
C GLU A 98 8.01 -8.47 16.28
N ARG A 99 7.40 -7.45 15.65
CA ARG A 99 7.46 -7.18 14.20
C ARG A 99 7.81 -5.71 13.90
N PRO A 100 8.92 -5.42 13.18
CA PRO A 100 9.25 -4.08 12.69
C PRO A 100 8.12 -3.47 11.85
N LEU A 101 7.81 -2.17 11.99
CA LEU A 101 6.70 -1.51 11.28
C LEU A 101 6.83 -1.58 9.74
N TYR A 102 8.05 -1.74 9.21
CA TYR A 102 8.26 -2.01 7.79
C TYR A 102 7.63 -3.34 7.34
N GLN A 103 7.66 -4.38 8.17
CA GLN A 103 7.01 -5.65 7.89
C GLN A 103 5.49 -5.51 7.85
N GLU A 104 4.92 -4.73 8.78
CA GLU A 104 3.49 -4.44 8.79
C GLU A 104 3.07 -3.65 7.53
N ALA A 105 3.88 -2.68 7.12
CA ALA A 105 3.68 -1.98 5.85
C ALA A 105 3.64 -2.95 4.66
N VAL A 106 4.52 -3.96 4.60
CA VAL A 106 4.48 -5.01 3.56
C VAL A 106 3.15 -5.75 3.57
N VAL A 107 2.66 -6.15 4.75
CA VAL A 107 1.38 -6.86 4.88
C VAL A 107 0.22 -6.01 4.36
N ILE A 108 0.17 -4.74 4.74
CA ILE A 108 -0.87 -3.80 4.30
C ILE A 108 -0.82 -3.59 2.78
N ILE A 109 0.37 -3.36 2.21
CA ILE A 109 0.53 -3.10 0.77
C ILE A 109 0.07 -4.31 -0.05
N VAL A 110 0.55 -5.50 0.28
CA VAL A 110 0.23 -6.73 -0.46
C VAL A 110 -1.25 -7.08 -0.29
N GLY A 111 -1.78 -7.00 0.93
CA GLY A 111 -3.21 -7.27 1.19
C GLY A 111 -4.11 -6.31 0.42
N SER A 112 -3.76 -5.01 0.41
CA SER A 112 -4.54 -4.01 -0.33
C SER A 112 -4.49 -4.22 -1.84
N PHE A 113 -3.33 -4.63 -2.36
CA PHE A 113 -3.19 -4.96 -3.78
C PHE A 113 -4.03 -6.18 -4.16
N GLU A 114 -3.99 -7.23 -3.34
CA GLU A 114 -4.80 -8.43 -3.53
C GLU A 114 -6.29 -8.12 -3.51
N THR A 115 -6.77 -7.43 -2.47
CA THR A 115 -8.17 -7.03 -2.34
C THR A 115 -8.61 -6.16 -3.52
N TYR A 116 -7.81 -5.17 -3.91
CA TYR A 116 -8.10 -4.36 -5.10
C TYR A 116 -8.27 -5.22 -6.36
N LEU A 117 -7.34 -6.16 -6.60
CA LEU A 117 -7.39 -6.99 -7.79
C LEU A 117 -8.64 -7.89 -7.77
N LYS A 118 -8.89 -8.53 -6.64
CA LYS A 118 -10.03 -9.45 -6.48
C LYS A 118 -11.36 -8.72 -6.65
N ASP A 119 -11.57 -7.63 -5.92
CA ASP A 119 -12.84 -6.90 -5.91
C ASP A 119 -13.09 -6.22 -7.27
N THR A 120 -12.04 -5.73 -7.93
CA THR A 120 -12.14 -5.19 -9.29
C THR A 120 -12.57 -6.26 -10.29
N VAL A 121 -12.04 -7.49 -10.20
CA VAL A 121 -12.47 -8.60 -11.06
C VAL A 121 -13.93 -8.95 -10.82
N VAL A 122 -14.35 -9.04 -9.55
CA VAL A 122 -15.74 -9.30 -9.18
C VAL A 122 -16.66 -8.28 -9.85
N THR A 123 -16.40 -6.99 -9.65
CA THR A 123 -17.22 -5.92 -10.22
C THR A 123 -17.17 -5.90 -11.76
N LEU A 124 -15.99 -6.12 -12.36
CA LEU A 124 -15.85 -6.13 -13.82
C LEU A 124 -16.63 -7.27 -14.46
N VAL A 125 -16.66 -8.45 -13.85
CA VAL A 125 -17.47 -9.57 -14.34
C VAL A 125 -18.95 -9.28 -14.11
N ALA A 126 -19.34 -8.89 -12.90
CA ALA A 126 -20.73 -8.65 -12.53
C ALA A 126 -21.40 -7.59 -13.41
N LYS A 127 -20.72 -6.47 -13.67
CA LYS A 127 -21.31 -5.31 -14.36
C LYS A 127 -21.15 -5.32 -15.88
N ASN A 128 -20.42 -6.30 -16.45
CA ASN A 128 -20.09 -6.30 -17.87
C ASN A 128 -20.24 -7.68 -18.50
N LYS A 129 -21.37 -7.90 -19.19
CA LYS A 129 -21.65 -9.16 -19.88
C LYS A 129 -20.53 -9.61 -20.82
N SER A 130 -19.94 -8.68 -21.57
CA SER A 130 -18.80 -8.98 -22.45
C SER A 130 -17.52 -9.44 -21.75
N VAL A 131 -17.39 -9.20 -20.44
CA VAL A 131 -16.32 -9.73 -19.60
C VAL A 131 -16.74 -11.09 -19.06
N GLU A 132 -17.95 -11.19 -18.51
CA GLU A 132 -18.55 -12.44 -18.04
C GLU A 132 -18.48 -13.56 -19.10
N ASP A 133 -18.88 -13.27 -20.34
CA ASP A 133 -18.89 -14.21 -21.47
C ASP A 133 -17.50 -14.81 -21.74
N LYS A 134 -16.44 -14.05 -21.43
CA LYS A 134 -15.08 -14.56 -21.57
C LYS A 134 -14.84 -15.74 -20.65
N PHE A 135 -15.47 -15.80 -19.48
CA PHE A 135 -15.29 -16.80 -18.43
C PHE A 135 -16.40 -17.87 -18.40
N TYR A 136 -17.14 -18.03 -19.51
CA TYR A 136 -18.24 -18.99 -19.58
C TYR A 136 -17.84 -20.41 -19.17
N LYS A 137 -16.64 -20.87 -19.57
CA LYS A 137 -16.15 -22.22 -19.22
C LYS A 137 -15.97 -22.38 -17.71
N GLU A 138 -15.35 -21.40 -17.06
CA GLU A 138 -15.13 -21.39 -15.62
C GLU A 138 -16.44 -21.32 -14.82
N LEU A 139 -17.41 -20.58 -15.35
CA LEU A 139 -18.72 -20.39 -14.73
C LEU A 139 -19.63 -21.61 -14.87
N LYS A 140 -19.65 -22.25 -16.05
CA LYS A 140 -20.53 -23.38 -16.37
C LYS A 140 -20.45 -24.51 -15.32
N ASP A 141 -19.24 -24.82 -14.85
CA ASP A 141 -19.00 -25.95 -13.95
C ASP A 141 -19.05 -25.57 -12.46
N SER A 142 -19.12 -24.27 -12.14
CA SER A 142 -18.97 -23.75 -10.77
C SER A 142 -20.25 -23.27 -10.12
N LEU A 143 -21.28 -23.11 -10.94
CA LEU A 143 -22.57 -22.54 -10.60
C LEU A 143 -23.52 -23.63 -10.10
N ASN A 144 -24.07 -23.46 -8.90
CA ASN A 144 -25.09 -24.35 -8.36
C ASN A 144 -26.10 -23.56 -7.49
N TYR A 145 -27.24 -24.18 -7.20
CA TYR A 145 -28.33 -23.53 -6.49
C TYR A 145 -27.97 -23.16 -5.04
N SER A 146 -27.13 -23.96 -4.36
CA SER A 146 -26.73 -23.67 -2.98
C SER A 146 -25.96 -22.35 -2.89
N LYS A 147 -25.00 -22.12 -3.80
CA LYS A 147 -24.24 -20.87 -3.86
C LYS A 147 -25.12 -19.66 -4.20
N LEU A 148 -26.14 -19.84 -5.04
CA LEU A 148 -27.11 -18.78 -5.32
C LEU A 148 -27.93 -18.40 -4.09
N ARG A 149 -28.35 -19.40 -3.31
CA ARG A 149 -29.08 -19.14 -2.07
C ARG A 149 -28.20 -18.44 -1.04
N GLU A 150 -26.94 -18.85 -0.91
CA GLU A 150 -25.95 -18.22 -0.02
C GLU A 150 -25.65 -16.77 -0.43
N SER A 151 -25.67 -16.44 -1.72
CA SER A 151 -25.49 -15.07 -2.21
C SER A 151 -26.73 -14.19 -2.07
N GLY A 152 -27.82 -14.67 -1.46
CA GLY A 152 -29.06 -13.91 -1.34
C GLY A 152 -29.76 -13.68 -2.69
N TYR A 153 -29.55 -14.58 -3.66
CA TYR A 153 -30.05 -14.48 -5.03
C TYR A 153 -29.43 -13.35 -5.87
N ASP A 154 -28.33 -12.75 -5.42
CA ASP A 154 -27.55 -11.82 -6.23
C ASP A 154 -26.70 -12.60 -7.25
N TRP A 155 -27.24 -12.77 -8.46
CA TRP A 155 -26.63 -13.55 -9.53
C TRP A 155 -25.37 -12.87 -10.09
N GLU A 156 -25.43 -11.56 -10.34
CA GLU A 156 -24.35 -10.83 -11.00
C GLU A 156 -23.09 -10.84 -10.14
N ASN A 157 -23.22 -10.54 -8.84
CA ASN A 157 -22.08 -10.57 -7.93
C ASN A 157 -21.59 -12.02 -7.71
N LEU A 158 -22.47 -13.01 -7.63
CA LEU A 158 -22.06 -14.41 -7.50
C LEU A 158 -21.14 -14.84 -8.65
N LEU A 159 -21.48 -14.50 -9.90
CA LEU A 159 -20.64 -14.84 -11.05
C LEU A 159 -19.25 -14.19 -10.95
N GLY A 160 -19.18 -12.93 -10.51
CA GLY A 160 -17.92 -12.24 -10.27
C GLY A 160 -17.06 -12.94 -9.22
N HIS A 161 -17.67 -13.37 -8.10
CA HIS A 161 -16.98 -14.11 -7.05
C HIS A 161 -16.49 -15.48 -7.53
N LEU A 162 -17.33 -16.22 -8.25
CA LEU A 162 -16.96 -17.52 -8.82
C LEU A 162 -15.79 -17.42 -9.77
N VAL A 163 -15.73 -16.38 -10.62
CA VAL A 163 -14.57 -16.15 -11.48
C VAL A 163 -13.35 -15.85 -10.62
N ALA A 164 -13.44 -14.91 -9.67
CA ALA A 164 -12.31 -14.53 -8.83
C ALA A 164 -11.74 -15.72 -8.04
N GLU A 165 -12.58 -16.62 -7.54
CA GLU A 165 -12.16 -17.84 -6.82
C GLU A 165 -11.33 -18.82 -7.65
N LYS A 166 -11.41 -18.77 -8.99
CA LYS A 166 -10.63 -19.65 -9.88
C LYS A 166 -9.19 -19.19 -10.06
N PHE A 167 -8.85 -17.98 -9.65
CA PHE A 167 -7.52 -17.40 -9.87
C PHE A 167 -6.81 -17.17 -8.55
N ASN A 168 -5.50 -17.43 -8.56
CA ASN A 168 -4.63 -17.17 -7.44
C ASN A 168 -4.07 -15.74 -7.50
N PHE A 169 -4.60 -14.84 -6.67
CA PHE A 169 -4.12 -13.46 -6.54
C PHE A 169 -2.80 -13.33 -5.75
N TYR A 170 -2.15 -14.45 -5.40
CA TYR A 170 -0.76 -14.50 -4.94
C TYR A 170 0.25 -14.86 -6.05
N ASP A 171 -0.25 -15.17 -7.26
CA ASP A 171 0.57 -15.54 -8.40
C ASP A 171 0.47 -14.48 -9.51
N THR A 172 1.57 -13.75 -9.71
CA THR A 172 1.66 -12.72 -10.76
C THR A 172 1.51 -13.28 -12.17
N GLN A 173 1.72 -14.57 -12.42
CA GLN A 173 1.39 -15.19 -13.69
C GLN A 173 -0.11 -15.24 -13.90
N GLN A 174 -0.85 -15.79 -12.93
CA GLN A 174 -2.31 -15.90 -13.01
C GLN A 174 -2.99 -14.53 -13.00
N ILE A 175 -2.50 -13.59 -12.20
CA ILE A 175 -3.00 -12.20 -12.22
C ILE A 175 -2.80 -11.60 -13.62
N ASN A 176 -1.63 -11.78 -14.24
CA ASN A 176 -1.39 -11.26 -15.58
C ASN A 176 -2.33 -11.89 -16.60
N GLU A 177 -2.46 -13.22 -16.62
CA GLU A 177 -3.36 -13.93 -17.54
C GLU A 177 -4.81 -13.47 -17.39
N LEU A 178 -5.30 -13.35 -16.16
CA LEU A 178 -6.63 -12.89 -15.84
C LEU A 178 -6.89 -11.48 -16.39
N TYR A 179 -6.03 -10.52 -16.02
CA TYR A 179 -6.23 -9.14 -16.43
C TYR A 179 -5.92 -8.91 -17.91
N SER A 180 -4.97 -9.63 -18.50
CA SER A 180 -4.74 -9.64 -19.94
C SER A 180 -5.96 -10.12 -20.71
N ARG A 181 -6.67 -11.15 -20.22
CA ARG A 181 -7.94 -11.62 -20.80
C ARG A 181 -9.04 -10.58 -20.68
N ILE A 182 -9.18 -9.93 -19.52
CA ILE A 182 -10.22 -8.91 -19.27
C ILE A 182 -9.96 -7.66 -20.11
N LEU A 183 -8.76 -7.09 -20.00
CA LEU A 183 -8.38 -5.81 -20.57
C LEU A 183 -7.84 -5.91 -22.00
N LYS A 184 -7.56 -7.11 -22.52
CA LYS A 184 -6.93 -7.31 -23.84
C LYS A 184 -5.61 -6.54 -23.97
N ILE A 185 -4.74 -6.70 -22.97
CA ILE A 185 -3.37 -6.14 -22.94
C ILE A 185 -2.39 -7.26 -22.66
N ASP A 186 -1.18 -7.18 -23.23
CA ASP A 186 -0.24 -8.31 -23.17
C ASP A 186 0.35 -8.53 -21.77
N ASN A 187 0.61 -7.44 -21.04
CA ASN A 187 1.26 -7.53 -19.73
C ASN A 187 0.94 -6.34 -18.82
N ILE A 188 0.21 -6.58 -17.73
CA ILE A 188 -0.11 -5.53 -16.73
C ILE A 188 1.11 -5.07 -15.94
N PHE A 189 2.13 -5.93 -15.85
CA PHE A 189 3.36 -5.64 -15.11
C PHE A 189 4.42 -4.94 -15.98
N LYS A 190 4.12 -4.63 -17.24
CA LYS A 190 5.00 -4.05 -18.28
C LYS A 190 6.16 -4.94 -18.71
N ASN A 191 6.94 -5.45 -17.76
CA ASN A 191 8.10 -6.29 -18.03
C ASN A 191 8.30 -7.38 -16.97
N LYS A 192 9.14 -8.37 -17.31
CA LYS A 192 9.43 -9.54 -16.47
C LYS A 192 10.09 -9.17 -15.14
N SER A 193 10.87 -8.08 -15.10
CA SER A 193 11.57 -7.63 -13.89
C SER A 193 10.59 -7.11 -12.83
N VAL A 194 9.68 -6.20 -13.21
CA VAL A 194 8.62 -5.68 -12.33
C VAL A 194 7.74 -6.82 -11.81
N LYS A 195 7.32 -7.72 -12.71
CA LYS A 195 6.57 -8.92 -12.34
C LYS A 195 7.29 -9.77 -11.29
N LYS A 196 8.56 -10.11 -11.52
CA LYS A 196 9.37 -10.90 -10.56
C LYS A 196 9.52 -10.17 -9.22
N ARG A 197 9.72 -8.85 -9.22
CA ARG A 197 9.82 -8.06 -7.99
C ARG A 197 8.54 -8.09 -7.17
N ILE A 198 7.38 -7.89 -7.81
CA ILE A 198 6.08 -7.98 -7.15
C ILE A 198 5.82 -9.40 -6.64
N GLN A 199 6.16 -10.43 -7.42
CA GLN A 199 6.05 -11.83 -6.97
C GLN A 199 6.88 -12.09 -5.70
N ASN A 200 8.12 -11.61 -5.66
CA ASN A 200 8.98 -11.73 -4.48
C ASN A 200 8.42 -10.97 -3.28
N PHE A 201 7.79 -9.81 -3.51
CA PHE A 201 7.17 -9.02 -2.45
C PHE A 201 5.92 -9.71 -1.86
N ILE A 202 5.10 -10.35 -2.69
CA ILE A 202 4.00 -11.22 -2.24
C ILE A 202 4.54 -12.38 -1.41
N LYS A 203 5.63 -13.02 -1.85
CA LYS A 203 6.30 -14.09 -1.08
C LYS A 203 6.85 -13.59 0.25
N LEU A 204 7.35 -12.34 0.29
CA LEU A 204 7.82 -11.72 1.53
C LEU A 204 6.66 -11.53 2.53
N ARG A 205 5.49 -11.07 2.06
CA ARG A 205 4.30 -11.03 2.92
C ARG A 205 3.96 -12.42 3.47
N HIS A 206 4.03 -13.47 2.65
CA HIS A 206 3.78 -14.84 3.12
C HIS A 206 4.78 -15.24 4.22
N LEU A 207 6.07 -14.93 4.04
CA LEU A 207 7.11 -15.15 5.05
C LEU A 207 6.81 -14.41 6.36
N ILE A 208 6.46 -13.13 6.28
CA ILE A 208 6.13 -12.28 7.44
C ILE A 208 4.93 -12.84 8.20
N VAL A 209 3.85 -13.19 7.49
CA VAL A 209 2.60 -13.61 8.11
C VAL A 209 2.70 -15.01 8.72
N HIS A 210 3.31 -15.96 8.01
CA HIS A 210 3.26 -17.38 8.39
C HIS A 210 4.53 -17.91 9.03
N LYS A 211 5.64 -17.19 8.93
CA LYS A 211 6.96 -17.59 9.44
C LYS A 211 7.61 -16.49 10.29
N SER A 212 6.84 -15.49 10.73
CA SER A 212 7.33 -14.32 11.49
C SER A 212 8.51 -13.60 10.81
N GLY A 213 8.57 -13.67 9.48
CA GLY A 213 9.66 -13.07 8.69
C GLY A 213 10.98 -13.86 8.72
N ILE A 214 11.02 -15.04 9.33
CA ILE A 214 12.19 -15.92 9.40
C ILE A 214 12.36 -16.67 8.07
N VAL A 215 13.55 -16.60 7.48
CA VAL A 215 13.85 -17.17 6.16
C VAL A 215 13.83 -18.70 6.22
N ASP A 216 12.90 -19.31 5.48
CA ASP A 216 12.83 -20.75 5.28
C ASP A 216 13.39 -21.19 3.91
N LYS A 217 13.55 -22.52 3.74
CA LYS A 217 14.06 -23.11 2.48
C LYS A 217 13.19 -22.76 1.28
N LYS A 218 11.87 -22.71 1.46
CA LYS A 218 10.92 -22.44 0.38
C LYS A 218 11.11 -21.03 -0.14
N PHE A 219 11.06 -20.03 0.74
CA PHE A 219 11.27 -18.62 0.41
C PHE A 219 12.63 -18.39 -0.23
N LYS A 220 13.69 -19.01 0.30
CA LYS A 220 15.04 -18.89 -0.25
C LYS A 220 15.14 -19.41 -1.68
N ASN A 221 14.62 -20.61 -1.94
CA ASN A 221 14.61 -21.20 -3.28
C ASN A 221 13.77 -20.38 -4.26
N GLU A 222 12.62 -19.92 -3.81
CA GLU A 222 11.65 -19.20 -4.63
C GLU A 222 12.05 -17.77 -5.00
N THR A 223 12.79 -17.09 -4.11
CA THR A 223 13.22 -15.69 -4.31
C THR A 223 14.68 -15.57 -4.73
N GLN A 224 15.46 -16.64 -4.60
CA GLN A 224 16.91 -16.67 -4.83
C GLN A 224 17.66 -15.67 -3.92
N THR A 225 17.13 -15.40 -2.72
CA THR A 225 17.79 -14.50 -1.77
C THR A 225 19.10 -15.10 -1.23
N LYS A 226 20.07 -14.22 -0.96
CA LYS A 226 21.34 -14.59 -0.31
C LYS A 226 21.26 -14.67 1.20
N VAL A 227 20.15 -14.24 1.80
CA VAL A 227 19.96 -14.25 3.26
C VAL A 227 20.06 -15.71 3.78
N PRO A 228 20.76 -15.97 4.90
CA PRO A 228 20.83 -17.30 5.52
C PRO A 228 19.44 -17.87 5.88
N LEU A 229 19.38 -19.18 6.12
CA LEU A 229 18.17 -19.79 6.69
C LEU A 229 18.07 -19.44 8.18
N ASP A 230 16.85 -19.51 8.72
CA ASP A 230 16.55 -19.37 10.15
C ASP A 230 16.96 -18.03 10.77
N VAL A 231 17.15 -17.01 9.92
CA VAL A 231 17.35 -15.62 10.34
C VAL A 231 16.21 -14.72 9.84
N PRO A 232 15.90 -13.61 10.53
CA PRO A 232 14.94 -12.64 10.05
C PRO A 232 15.35 -12.06 8.69
N TYR A 233 14.40 -11.98 7.75
CA TYR A 233 14.64 -11.29 6.48
C TYR A 233 14.71 -9.77 6.71
N PRO A 234 15.80 -9.09 6.28
CA PRO A 234 15.94 -7.65 6.46
C PRO A 234 14.98 -6.92 5.52
N VAL A 235 14.00 -6.21 6.08
CA VAL A 235 13.06 -5.38 5.32
C VAL A 235 13.54 -3.93 5.37
N GLU A 236 14.14 -3.47 4.27
CA GLU A 236 14.66 -2.11 4.17
C GLU A 236 13.58 -1.12 3.71
N LYS A 237 13.60 0.10 4.28
CA LYS A 237 12.75 1.23 3.88
C LYS A 237 12.72 1.45 2.36
N LYS A 238 13.90 1.52 1.74
CA LYS A 238 14.04 1.78 0.30
C LYS A 238 13.30 0.73 -0.53
N TYR A 239 13.46 -0.54 -0.14
CA TYR A 239 12.80 -1.65 -0.81
C TYR A 239 11.28 -1.54 -0.72
N VAL A 240 10.72 -1.25 0.47
CA VAL A 240 9.26 -1.09 0.65
C VAL A 240 8.72 0.10 -0.15
N LEU A 241 9.42 1.25 -0.15
CA LEU A 241 9.02 2.44 -0.92
C LEU A 241 9.04 2.18 -2.44
N ASP A 242 10.05 1.49 -2.94
CA ASP A 242 10.12 1.13 -4.36
C ASP A 242 9.01 0.14 -4.76
N MET A 243 8.61 -0.75 -3.84
CA MET A 243 7.49 -1.65 -4.06
C MET A 243 6.14 -0.94 -4.04
N ILE A 244 5.94 0.06 -3.16
CA ILE A 244 4.78 0.95 -3.21
C ILE A 244 4.67 1.59 -4.60
N ARG A 245 5.75 2.21 -5.09
CA ARG A 245 5.76 2.85 -6.42
C ARG A 245 5.41 1.86 -7.52
N SER A 246 6.01 0.67 -7.48
CA SER A 246 5.80 -0.35 -8.51
C SER A 246 4.36 -0.86 -8.53
N ILE A 247 3.79 -1.17 -7.36
CA ILE A 247 2.41 -1.68 -7.24
C ILE A 247 1.40 -0.57 -7.57
N SER A 248 1.57 0.64 -7.05
CA SER A 248 0.71 1.77 -7.39
C SER A 248 0.70 2.03 -8.89
N LYS A 249 1.85 1.92 -9.57
CA LYS A 249 1.91 2.08 -11.03
C LYS A 249 1.11 1.01 -11.78
N VAL A 250 1.20 -0.25 -11.37
CA VAL A 250 0.40 -1.35 -11.95
C VAL A 250 -1.10 -1.07 -11.76
N VAL A 251 -1.51 -0.68 -10.55
CA VAL A 251 -2.92 -0.35 -10.26
C VAL A 251 -3.40 0.85 -11.09
N GLU A 252 -2.60 1.92 -11.18
CA GLU A 252 -2.91 3.08 -12.04
C GLU A 252 -3.08 2.70 -13.51
N ASP A 253 -2.22 1.81 -14.02
CA ASP A 253 -2.30 1.38 -15.42
C ASP A 253 -3.53 0.49 -15.66
N ILE A 254 -3.93 -0.35 -14.70
CA ILE A 254 -5.20 -1.10 -14.74
C ILE A 254 -6.38 -0.13 -14.79
N GLU A 255 -6.44 0.83 -13.86
CA GLU A 255 -7.49 1.85 -13.81
C GLU A 255 -7.60 2.64 -15.12
N LYS A 256 -6.46 3.06 -15.66
CA LYS A 256 -6.40 3.77 -16.94
C LYS A 256 -7.01 2.93 -18.07
N ASN A 257 -6.63 1.65 -18.17
CA ASN A 257 -7.14 0.74 -19.20
C ASN A 257 -8.63 0.45 -19.06
N ILE A 258 -9.15 0.37 -17.82
CA ILE A 258 -10.59 0.23 -17.57
C ILE A 258 -11.32 1.48 -18.09
N ARG A 259 -10.86 2.68 -17.69
CA ARG A 259 -11.47 3.96 -18.09
C ARG A 259 -11.41 4.21 -19.59
N GLU A 260 -10.28 4.00 -20.24
CA GLU A 260 -10.16 4.20 -21.70
C GLU A 260 -11.20 3.37 -22.48
N LYS A 261 -11.48 2.15 -22.01
CA LYS A 261 -12.51 1.26 -22.58
C LYS A 261 -13.94 1.65 -22.19
N GLU A 262 -14.14 2.53 -21.21
CA GLU A 262 -15.41 3.22 -20.98
C GLU A 262 -15.63 4.34 -22.01
N PHE A 263 -14.59 5.09 -22.38
CA PHE A 263 -14.70 6.28 -23.24
C PHE A 263 -14.71 6.00 -24.75
N SER A 264 -13.97 5.01 -25.27
CA SER A 264 -13.84 4.76 -26.74
C SER A 264 -15.13 4.35 -27.49
N LYS A 265 -16.27 4.21 -26.81
CA LYS A 265 -17.59 4.03 -27.46
C LYS A 265 -18.53 5.24 -27.32
N LYS A 266 -18.26 6.22 -26.45
CA LYS A 266 -19.05 7.48 -26.42
C LYS A 266 -18.83 8.29 -27.70
N GLU A 267 -17.60 8.34 -28.21
CA GLU A 267 -17.29 9.03 -29.47
C GLU A 267 -17.81 8.30 -30.72
N LYS A 268 -17.97 6.96 -30.65
CA LYS A 268 -18.56 6.17 -31.74
C LYS A 268 -20.10 6.12 -31.72
N GLY A 269 -20.74 6.64 -30.68
CA GLY A 269 -22.20 6.67 -30.52
C GLY A 269 -22.85 7.99 -30.95
N VAL A 270 -22.08 9.01 -31.34
CA VAL A 270 -22.60 10.32 -31.79
C VAL A 270 -22.55 10.46 -33.33
N GLY A 271 -22.14 9.41 -34.06
CA GLY A 271 -21.82 9.48 -35.48
C GLY A 271 -22.63 8.58 -36.42
N VAL A 272 -23.80 8.07 -36.04
CA VAL A 272 -24.67 7.32 -36.96
C VAL A 272 -26.14 7.64 -36.69
N GLU A 273 -26.56 8.86 -37.02
CA GLU A 273 -27.98 9.14 -37.25
C GLU A 273 -28.17 10.33 -38.20
N GLN A 274 -27.51 10.29 -39.37
CA GLN A 274 -27.93 11.08 -40.56
C GLN A 274 -27.49 10.35 -41.83
N THR A 275 -28.27 9.34 -42.25
CA THR A 275 -28.63 9.06 -43.65
C THR A 275 -29.37 7.73 -43.74
N LYS A 276 -30.70 7.77 -43.73
CA LYS A 276 -31.58 7.28 -44.81
C LYS A 276 -33.04 7.52 -44.43
#